data_AF-A0AAU2X286-F1
#
_entry.id   AF-A0AAU2X286-F1
#
_cell.length_a   1.000
_cell.length_b   1.000
_cell.length_c   1.000
_cell.angle_alpha   90.00
_cell.angle_beta   90.00
_cell.angle_gamma   90.00
#
_symmetry.space_group_name_H-M   'P 1'
#
loop_
_entity.id
_entity.type
_entity.pdbx_description
1 polymer ?
#
loop_
_entity_poly.entity_id
_entity_poly.type
_entity_poly.pdbx_seq_one_letter_code
_entity_poly.pdbx_strand_id
1 'polypeptide(L)'
;MMVSSYDADRRTLMPLLTPETLGDLLAEYDFDNGCVTRVGIDDPFTPGGASARIVVDARDREHGWPWTPVEFRLAGLRDYRLEHGKGFSGMLYFDPVVSRFSDETHGELLYLDFDPVDGPGQYEPVDAVDIVGRSQCFFAAEQISWRVLSPEESPRLAAGSPPSTE
;
A
#
# COMPACT_ATOMS: atom_id res chain seq x y z
N MET A 1 15.06 -29.15 8.05
CA MET A 1 14.81 -27.76 7.60
C MET A 1 14.42 -26.95 8.81
N MET A 2 15.32 -26.12 9.33
CA MET A 2 14.94 -25.10 10.30
C MET A 2 14.26 -23.99 9.52
N VAL A 3 12.96 -23.83 9.71
CA VAL A 3 12.30 -22.57 9.37
C VAL A 3 12.94 -21.54 10.30
N SER A 4 13.67 -20.59 9.74
CA SER A 4 14.28 -19.51 10.51
C SER A 4 13.17 -18.86 11.33
N SER A 5 13.38 -18.66 12.63
CA SER A 5 12.42 -17.94 13.49
C SER A 5 12.12 -16.52 12.97
N TYR A 6 12.94 -16.03 12.04
CA TYR A 6 12.81 -14.77 11.32
C TYR A 6 11.61 -14.73 10.36
N ASP A 7 11.20 -15.85 9.76
CA ASP A 7 10.03 -15.92 8.85
C ASP A 7 8.69 -16.07 9.60
N ALA A 8 8.74 -16.60 10.82
CA ALA A 8 7.54 -16.88 11.61
C ALA A 8 6.95 -15.62 12.25
N ASP A 9 7.76 -14.61 12.54
CA ASP A 9 7.36 -13.44 13.33
C ASP A 9 6.66 -12.35 12.48
N ARG A 10 6.90 -12.32 11.16
CA ARG A 10 6.23 -11.41 10.21
C ARG A 10 4.80 -11.83 9.81
N ARG A 11 4.28 -12.94 10.35
CA ARG A 11 2.87 -13.37 10.18
C ARG A 11 1.94 -12.85 11.29
N THR A 12 2.49 -12.09 12.23
CA THR A 12 1.82 -11.52 13.39
C THR A 12 1.07 -10.23 12.99
N LEU A 13 -0.08 -9.96 13.63
CA LEU A 13 -0.97 -8.80 13.47
C LEU A 13 -0.45 -7.69 12.54
N MET A 14 -1.10 -7.53 11.38
CA MET A 14 -0.78 -6.47 10.43
C MET A 14 -1.00 -5.12 11.13
N PRO A 15 0.06 -4.30 11.33
CA PRO A 15 -0.09 -3.03 12.02
C PRO A 15 -1.12 -2.17 11.29
N LEU A 16 -1.99 -1.52 12.06
CA LEU A 16 -2.93 -0.56 11.48
C LEU A 16 -2.14 0.64 10.95
N LEU A 17 -2.39 0.96 9.68
CA LEU A 17 -1.82 2.12 9.04
C LEU A 17 -2.78 3.28 9.14
N THR A 18 -2.34 4.34 9.79
CA THR A 18 -3.06 5.60 9.93
C THR A 18 -2.13 6.77 9.61
N PRO A 19 -2.62 8.01 9.48
CA PRO A 19 -1.74 9.17 9.31
C PRO A 19 -0.67 9.26 10.40
N GLU A 20 -0.99 8.86 11.62
CA GLU A 20 -0.07 8.89 12.77
C GLU A 20 1.00 7.79 12.73
N THR A 21 0.69 6.62 12.16
CA THR A 21 1.64 5.48 12.10
C THR A 21 2.36 5.36 10.77
N LEU A 22 2.00 6.16 9.75
CA LEU A 22 2.67 6.18 8.46
C LEU A 22 4.16 6.48 8.59
N GLY A 23 4.54 7.38 9.51
CA GLY A 23 5.95 7.73 9.75
C GLY A 23 6.81 6.54 10.17
N ASP A 24 6.24 5.57 10.90
CA ASP A 24 6.96 4.35 11.31
C ASP A 24 7.23 3.45 10.10
N LEU A 25 6.22 3.27 9.23
CA LEU A 25 6.37 2.53 7.97
C LEU A 25 7.44 3.18 7.07
N LEU A 26 7.41 4.50 6.90
CA LEU A 26 8.35 5.25 6.06
C LEU A 26 9.75 5.37 6.68
N ALA A 27 9.90 5.13 7.99
CA ALA A 27 11.20 5.02 8.64
C ALA A 27 11.89 3.70 8.27
N GLU A 28 11.12 2.61 8.14
CA GLU A 28 11.62 1.27 7.81
C GLU A 28 11.75 1.02 6.30
N TYR A 29 10.82 1.53 5.49
CA TYR A 29 10.76 1.25 4.06
C TYR A 29 10.69 2.53 3.22
N ASP A 30 11.45 2.54 2.14
CA ASP A 30 11.47 3.60 1.13
C ASP A 30 10.62 3.19 -0.07
N PHE A 31 9.57 3.94 -0.38
CA PHE A 31 8.68 3.63 -1.51
C PHE A 31 9.02 4.43 -2.76
N ASP A 32 9.96 5.37 -2.68
CA ASP A 32 10.44 6.13 -3.84
C ASP A 32 10.96 5.20 -4.95
N ASN A 33 10.52 5.47 -6.18
CA ASN A 33 10.72 4.63 -7.37
C ASN A 33 10.23 3.17 -7.21
N GLY A 34 9.42 2.91 -6.19
CA GLY A 34 8.68 1.68 -5.98
C GLY A 34 7.61 1.47 -7.05
N CYS A 35 6.94 0.33 -7.00
CA CYS A 35 5.91 0.01 -7.99
C CYS A 35 4.75 -0.71 -7.33
N VAL A 36 3.52 -0.25 -7.57
CA VAL A 36 2.31 -1.05 -7.36
C VAL A 36 2.34 -2.22 -8.35
N THR A 37 2.69 -3.41 -7.85
CA THR A 37 2.88 -4.60 -8.69
C THR A 37 1.63 -5.47 -8.78
N ARG A 38 0.70 -5.33 -7.83
CA ARG A 38 -0.57 -6.07 -7.82
C ARG A 38 -1.64 -5.30 -7.06
N VAL A 39 -2.84 -5.28 -7.62
CA VAL A 39 -4.06 -4.85 -6.94
C VAL A 39 -5.08 -5.98 -7.09
N GLY A 40 -5.58 -6.50 -5.98
CA GLY A 40 -6.69 -7.43 -5.93
C GLY A 40 -7.83 -6.81 -5.13
N ILE A 41 -9.02 -6.73 -5.73
CA ILE A 41 -10.23 -6.27 -5.06
C ILE A 41 -11.15 -7.49 -4.93
N ASP A 42 -11.57 -7.77 -3.70
CA ASP A 42 -12.53 -8.81 -3.40
C ASP A 42 -13.80 -8.14 -2.86
N ASP A 43 -14.82 -8.12 -3.70
CA ASP A 43 -16.14 -7.56 -3.40
C ASP A 43 -17.21 -8.66 -3.49
N PRO A 44 -17.49 -9.36 -2.38
CA PRO A 44 -18.48 -10.42 -2.39
C PRO A 44 -19.92 -9.92 -2.16
N PHE A 45 -20.23 -8.63 -2.39
CA PHE A 45 -21.56 -8.02 -2.19
C PHE A 45 -22.02 -7.91 -0.72
N THR A 46 -21.10 -7.63 0.22
CA THR A 46 -21.39 -7.56 1.67
C THR A 46 -21.72 -6.15 2.21
N PRO A 47 -22.61 -6.03 3.23
CA PRO A 47 -22.92 -4.76 3.90
C PRO A 47 -21.70 -4.04 4.52
N GLY A 48 -20.62 -4.77 4.78
CA GLY A 48 -19.37 -4.27 5.36
C GLY A 48 -18.38 -3.67 4.35
N GLY A 49 -18.73 -3.55 3.07
CA GLY A 49 -17.83 -3.06 2.02
C GLY A 49 -16.93 -4.13 1.41
N ALA A 50 -16.25 -3.77 0.33
CA ALA A 50 -15.27 -4.63 -0.33
C ALA A 50 -13.95 -4.67 0.46
N SER A 51 -13.05 -5.58 0.10
CA SER A 51 -11.67 -5.57 0.58
C SER A 51 -10.70 -5.40 -0.58
N ALA A 52 -9.53 -4.82 -0.31
CA ALA A 52 -8.46 -4.73 -1.29
C ALA A 52 -7.13 -5.21 -0.72
N ARG A 53 -6.32 -5.76 -1.61
CA ARG A 53 -4.93 -6.14 -1.38
C ARG A 53 -4.08 -5.46 -2.42
N ILE A 54 -3.16 -4.61 -1.98
CA ILE A 54 -2.23 -3.89 -2.86
C ILE A 54 -0.82 -4.32 -2.49
N VAL A 55 -0.04 -4.77 -3.46
CA VAL A 55 1.38 -5.09 -3.28
C VAL A 55 2.20 -4.01 -3.94
N VAL A 56 3.12 -3.44 -3.17
CA VAL A 56 4.04 -2.39 -3.63
C VAL A 56 5.46 -2.81 -3.34
N ASP A 57 6.34 -2.72 -4.32
CA ASP A 57 7.77 -2.91 -4.08
C ASP A 57 8.34 -1.66 -3.38
N ALA A 58 9.04 -1.85 -2.26
CA ALA A 58 9.74 -0.82 -1.50
C ALA A 58 11.19 -1.25 -1.23
N ARG A 59 12.04 -0.36 -0.72
CA ARG A 59 13.39 -0.72 -0.26
C ARG A 59 13.44 -0.78 1.25
N ASP A 60 13.99 -1.87 1.77
CA ASP A 60 14.20 -2.05 3.21
C ASP A 60 15.42 -1.23 3.68
N ARG A 61 15.17 -0.17 4.45
CA ARG A 61 16.23 0.76 4.89
C ARG A 61 17.17 0.14 5.91
N GLU A 62 16.68 -0.79 6.73
CA GLU A 62 17.46 -1.44 7.80
C GLU A 62 18.42 -2.49 7.22
N HIS A 63 17.99 -3.23 6.19
CA HIS A 63 18.72 -4.39 5.68
C HIS A 63 19.55 -4.12 4.42
N GLY A 64 19.98 -2.86 4.22
CA GLY A 64 20.91 -2.50 3.15
C GLY A 64 20.22 -2.20 1.80
N TRP A 65 18.97 -1.72 1.84
CA TRP A 65 18.19 -1.28 0.67
C TRP A 65 17.83 -2.36 -0.36
N PRO A 66 17.60 -3.65 -0.01
CA PRO A 66 17.04 -4.59 -0.97
C PRO A 66 15.60 -4.22 -1.30
N TRP A 67 15.18 -4.51 -2.52
CA TRP A 67 13.77 -4.45 -2.89
C TRP A 67 13.00 -5.54 -2.13
N THR A 68 11.91 -5.15 -1.49
CA THR A 68 11.02 -6.02 -0.73
C THR A 68 9.56 -5.67 -1.06
N PRO A 69 8.67 -6.66 -1.24
CA PRO A 69 7.26 -6.37 -1.42
C PRO A 69 6.58 -6.06 -0.08
N VAL A 70 5.78 -5.01 -0.07
CA VAL A 70 4.91 -4.62 1.05
C VAL A 70 3.46 -4.77 0.60
N GLU A 71 2.66 -5.54 1.35
CA GLU A 71 1.23 -5.68 1.14
C GLU A 71 0.46 -4.71 2.03
N PHE A 72 -0.40 -3.89 1.42
CA PHE A 72 -1.44 -3.14 2.09
C PHE A 72 -2.77 -3.91 1.97
N ARG A 73 -3.44 -4.14 3.09
CA ARG A 73 -4.77 -4.74 3.16
C ARG A 73 -5.78 -3.73 3.67
N LEU A 74 -6.84 -3.57 2.89
CA LEU A 74 -7.91 -2.64 3.14
C LEU A 74 -9.18 -3.41 3.42
N ALA A 75 -9.88 -3.03 4.49
CA ALA A 75 -11.18 -3.57 4.86
C ALA A 75 -12.21 -2.44 4.91
N GLY A 76 -13.43 -2.73 4.44
CA GLY A 76 -14.47 -1.71 4.28
C GLY A 76 -14.12 -0.69 3.21
N LEU A 77 -13.61 -1.15 2.06
CA LEU A 77 -13.34 -0.31 0.90
C LEU A 77 -14.64 0.33 0.41
N ARG A 78 -14.64 1.67 0.28
CA ARG A 78 -15.80 2.49 -0.09
C ARG A 78 -15.62 3.18 -1.44
N ASP A 79 -14.39 3.58 -1.76
CA ASP A 79 -14.05 4.21 -3.04
C ASP A 79 -12.61 3.88 -3.43
N TYR A 80 -12.31 3.93 -4.71
CA TYR A 80 -10.95 3.79 -5.22
C TYR A 80 -10.84 4.32 -6.64
N ARG A 81 -9.64 4.75 -7.01
CA ARG A 81 -9.25 5.02 -8.39
C ARG A 81 -7.96 4.28 -8.71
N LEU A 82 -7.95 3.63 -9.86
CA LEU A 82 -6.76 3.04 -10.45
C LEU A 82 -6.73 3.37 -11.93
N GLU A 83 -6.13 4.51 -12.29
CA GLU A 83 -5.97 4.88 -13.70
C GLU A 83 -4.71 4.26 -14.28
N HIS A 84 -4.87 3.20 -15.08
CA HIS A 84 -3.77 2.62 -15.84
C HIS A 84 -3.63 3.38 -17.17
N GLY A 85 -2.58 4.19 -17.35
CA GLY A 85 -2.39 4.93 -18.61
C GLY A 85 -1.71 6.30 -18.47
N LYS A 86 -2.31 7.35 -19.06
CA LYS A 86 -1.71 8.67 -19.39
C LYS A 86 -1.02 9.45 -18.24
N GLY A 87 -1.00 8.94 -17.00
CA GLY A 87 -0.26 9.56 -15.89
C GLY A 87 0.33 8.56 -14.88
N PHE A 88 -0.42 7.54 -14.42
CA PHE A 88 0.10 6.56 -13.45
C PHE A 88 0.51 5.25 -14.13
N SER A 89 1.80 4.94 -14.04
CA SER A 89 2.41 3.74 -14.64
C SER A 89 2.51 2.56 -13.67
N GLY A 90 1.95 2.70 -12.46
CA GLY A 90 2.23 1.83 -11.33
C GLY A 90 3.47 2.24 -10.55
N MET A 91 4.35 3.09 -11.11
CA MET A 91 5.53 3.60 -10.43
C MET A 91 5.18 4.70 -9.43
N LEU A 92 5.75 4.63 -8.24
CA LEU A 92 5.65 5.67 -7.23
C LEU A 92 6.76 6.68 -7.45
N TYR A 93 6.40 7.93 -7.71
CA TYR A 93 7.34 9.06 -7.71
C TYR A 93 7.59 9.64 -6.32
N PHE A 94 6.71 9.29 -5.38
CA PHE A 94 6.67 9.79 -4.02
C PHE A 94 6.22 8.67 -3.08
N ASP A 95 6.59 8.79 -1.80
CA ASP A 95 6.08 7.88 -0.78
C ASP A 95 4.54 7.95 -0.69
N PRO A 96 3.88 6.83 -0.37
CA PRO A 96 2.43 6.82 -0.21
C PRO A 96 2.01 7.72 0.96
N VAL A 97 0.85 8.33 0.82
CA VAL A 97 0.25 9.19 1.85
C VAL A 97 -1.01 8.53 2.41
N VAL A 98 -1.19 8.65 3.72
CA VAL A 98 -2.43 8.25 4.39
C VAL A 98 -3.09 9.48 4.99
N SER A 99 -4.35 9.71 4.63
CA SER A 99 -5.17 10.80 5.15
C SER A 99 -6.44 10.25 5.78
N ARG A 100 -7.03 10.99 6.73
CA ARG A 100 -8.27 10.60 7.41
C ARG A 100 -9.31 11.70 7.25
N PHE A 101 -10.50 11.34 6.77
CA PHE A 101 -11.62 12.27 6.64
C PHE A 101 -12.91 11.63 7.14
N SER A 102 -13.80 12.46 7.69
CA SER A 102 -15.15 12.04 8.04
C SER A 102 -16.02 11.88 6.78
N ASP A 103 -16.81 10.81 6.75
CA ASP A 103 -17.83 10.50 5.76
C ASP A 103 -19.18 10.36 6.47
N GLU A 104 -20.22 10.98 5.90
CA GLU A 104 -21.56 11.01 6.52
C GLU A 104 -22.22 9.63 6.60
N THR A 105 -21.86 8.72 5.69
CA THR A 105 -22.50 7.40 5.55
C THR A 105 -21.71 6.31 6.29
N HIS A 106 -20.38 6.41 6.25
CA HIS A 106 -19.48 5.33 6.67
C HIS A 106 -18.64 5.69 7.91
N GLY A 107 -18.76 6.90 8.45
CA GLY A 107 -17.93 7.36 9.56
C GLY A 107 -16.56 7.81 9.07
N GLU A 108 -15.49 7.56 9.82
CA GLU A 108 -14.16 7.94 9.36
C GLU A 108 -13.63 6.98 8.30
N LEU A 109 -13.13 7.52 7.19
CA LEU A 109 -12.45 6.78 6.15
C LEU A 109 -10.97 7.18 6.08
N LEU A 110 -10.13 6.18 5.86
CA LEU A 110 -8.72 6.33 5.57
C LEU A 110 -8.50 6.26 4.06
N TYR A 111 -7.79 7.24 3.53
CA TYR A 111 -7.40 7.31 2.13
C TYR A 111 -5.92 6.96 2.02
N LEU A 112 -5.61 5.88 1.32
CA LEU A 112 -4.26 5.49 0.93
C LEU A 112 -4.02 5.97 -0.50
N ASP A 113 -3.15 6.96 -0.65
CA ASP A 113 -2.79 7.54 -1.94
C ASP A 113 -1.38 7.09 -2.35
N PHE A 114 -1.29 6.46 -3.51
CA PHE A 114 -0.03 6.03 -4.13
C PHE A 114 0.47 6.98 -5.22
N ASP A 115 -0.28 8.04 -5.52
CA ASP A 115 0.08 9.09 -6.46
C ASP A 115 -0.25 10.49 -5.90
N PRO A 116 0.31 10.85 -4.73
CA PRO A 116 0.06 12.16 -4.14
C PRO A 116 0.64 13.26 -5.05
N VAL A 117 -0.21 14.21 -5.46
CA VAL A 117 0.18 15.32 -6.33
C VAL A 117 1.14 16.26 -5.58
N ASP A 118 2.31 16.52 -6.16
CA ASP A 118 3.38 17.37 -5.61
C ASP A 118 4.24 16.76 -4.47
N GLY A 119 3.99 15.50 -4.09
CA GLY A 119 4.85 14.73 -3.19
C GLY A 119 4.75 15.06 -1.70
N PRO A 120 5.51 14.37 -0.83
CA PRO A 120 5.36 14.43 0.62
C PRO A 120 5.76 15.81 1.15
N GLY A 121 4.90 16.44 1.96
CA GLY A 121 5.13 17.76 2.56
C GLY A 121 4.74 18.96 1.69
N GLN A 122 4.33 18.74 0.43
CA GLN A 122 3.56 19.72 -0.36
C GLN A 122 2.14 19.24 -0.65
N TYR A 123 1.94 17.92 -0.61
CA TYR A 123 0.62 17.30 -0.64
C TYR A 123 0.01 17.23 0.76
N GLU A 124 -0.91 18.16 1.05
CA GLU A 124 -1.73 18.18 2.26
C GLU A 124 -3.21 18.26 1.83
N PRO A 125 -3.85 17.13 1.50
CA PRO A 125 -5.28 17.14 1.15
C PRO A 125 -6.09 17.59 2.37
N VAL A 126 -6.99 18.55 2.18
CA VAL A 126 -7.81 19.07 3.29
C VAL A 126 -9.12 18.30 3.47
N ASP A 127 -9.55 17.61 2.43
CA ASP A 127 -10.72 16.74 2.43
C ASP A 127 -10.61 15.60 1.40
N ALA A 128 -11.62 14.74 1.36
CA ALA A 128 -11.70 13.64 0.40
C ALA A 128 -11.82 14.13 -1.06
N VAL A 129 -12.44 15.29 -1.29
CA VAL A 129 -12.65 15.84 -2.64
C VAL A 129 -11.30 16.21 -3.27
N ASP A 130 -10.37 16.71 -2.47
CA ASP A 130 -9.00 17.00 -2.93
C ASP A 130 -8.28 15.74 -3.43
N ILE A 131 -8.37 14.63 -2.69
CA ILE A 131 -7.76 13.36 -3.12
C ILE A 131 -8.42 12.86 -4.39
N VAL A 132 -9.76 12.75 -4.38
CA VAL A 132 -10.55 12.28 -5.53
C VAL A 132 -10.36 13.17 -6.76
N GLY A 133 -10.13 14.47 -6.58
CA GLY A 133 -9.94 15.41 -7.69
C GLY A 133 -8.56 15.32 -8.35
N ARG A 134 -7.55 14.77 -7.66
CA ARG A 134 -6.13 14.95 -8.04
C ARG A 134 -5.36 13.64 -8.20
N SER A 135 -5.59 12.66 -7.32
CA SER A 135 -4.86 11.39 -7.34
C SER A 135 -5.31 10.51 -8.50
N GLN A 136 -4.36 9.80 -9.10
CA GLN A 136 -4.62 8.79 -10.14
C GLN A 136 -4.62 7.37 -9.58
N CYS A 137 -4.19 7.18 -8.33
CA CYS A 137 -4.13 5.89 -7.65
C CYS A 137 -4.39 6.06 -6.14
N PHE A 138 -5.64 5.92 -5.73
CA PHE A 138 -6.01 5.95 -4.31
C PHE A 138 -7.03 4.87 -3.96
N PHE A 139 -7.10 4.56 -2.66
CA PHE A 139 -8.10 3.66 -2.09
C PHE A 139 -8.62 4.24 -0.78
N ALA A 140 -9.95 4.29 -0.63
CA ALA A 140 -10.62 4.78 0.57
C ALA A 140 -11.29 3.61 1.32
N ALA A 141 -10.87 3.38 2.57
CA ALA A 141 -11.35 2.24 3.37
C ALA A 141 -11.48 2.60 4.85
N GLU A 142 -12.30 1.85 5.57
CA GLU A 142 -12.46 2.01 7.02
C GLU A 142 -11.20 1.61 7.80
N GLN A 143 -10.44 0.64 7.29
CA GLN A 143 -9.20 0.17 7.90
C GLN A 143 -8.15 -0.13 6.85
N ILE A 144 -6.91 0.26 7.15
CA ILE A 144 -5.72 -0.10 6.38
C ILE A 144 -4.77 -0.82 7.34
N SER A 145 -4.18 -1.92 6.88
CA SER A 145 -3.10 -2.61 7.56
C SER A 145 -2.02 -2.99 6.58
N TRP A 146 -0.80 -3.26 7.04
CA TRP A 146 0.30 -3.60 6.15
C TRP A 146 1.14 -4.76 6.67
N ARG A 147 1.93 -5.39 5.79
CA ARG A 147 2.99 -6.33 6.15
C ARG A 147 4.03 -6.45 5.04
N VAL A 148 5.23 -6.86 5.40
CA VAL A 148 6.25 -7.28 4.43
C VAL A 148 5.94 -8.69 3.95
N LEU A 149 6.11 -8.91 2.66
CA LEU A 149 5.99 -10.20 2.01
C LEU A 149 7.36 -10.79 1.68
N SER A 150 7.37 -12.08 1.39
CA SER A 150 8.56 -12.73 0.82
C SER A 150 8.81 -12.21 -0.62
N PRO A 151 10.06 -12.08 -1.09
CA PRO A 151 10.36 -11.53 -2.42
C PRO A 151 9.65 -12.24 -3.59
N GLU A 152 9.38 -13.53 -3.44
CA GLU A 152 8.64 -14.37 -4.39
C GLU A 152 7.16 -13.99 -4.57
N GLU A 153 6.57 -13.24 -3.63
CA GLU A 153 5.21 -12.75 -3.74
C GLU A 153 5.09 -11.50 -4.63
N SER A 154 6.20 -10.83 -4.95
CA SER A 154 6.24 -9.76 -5.96
C SER A 154 6.41 -10.35 -7.36
N PRO A 155 5.48 -10.09 -8.29
CA PRO A 155 5.64 -10.49 -9.69
C PRO A 155 6.94 -9.98 -10.33
N ARG A 156 7.40 -8.80 -9.91
CA ARG A 156 8.59 -8.15 -10.45
C ARG A 156 9.87 -8.74 -9.85
N LEU A 157 9.91 -8.96 -8.55
CA LEU A 157 11.11 -9.48 -7.89
C LEU A 157 11.28 -10.98 -8.14
N ALA A 158 10.18 -11.74 -8.22
CA ALA A 158 10.20 -13.15 -8.60
C ALA A 158 10.79 -13.38 -9.99
N ALA A 159 10.54 -12.49 -10.95
CA ALA A 159 11.06 -12.59 -12.33
C ALA A 159 12.59 -12.38 -12.44
N GLY A 160 13.23 -11.81 -11.41
CA GLY A 160 14.68 -11.62 -11.33
C GLY A 160 15.46 -12.75 -10.66
N SER A 161 14.76 -13.70 -10.03
CA SER A 161 15.38 -14.83 -9.34
C SER A 161 15.63 -15.98 -10.33
N PRO A 162 16.85 -16.55 -10.41
CA PRO A 162 17.07 -17.75 -11.20
C PRO A 162 16.16 -18.87 -10.69
N PRO A 163 15.63 -19.74 -11.57
CA PRO A 163 14.81 -20.86 -11.14
C PRO A 163 15.62 -21.69 -10.15
N SER A 164 15.05 -21.94 -8.97
CA SER A 164 15.62 -22.84 -7.99
C SER A 164 15.71 -24.22 -8.65
N THR A 165 16.93 -24.62 -9.02
CA THR A 165 17.22 -26.01 -9.37
C THR A 165 17.06 -26.85 -8.11
N GLU A 166 15.93 -27.55 -7.99
CA GLU A 166 15.83 -28.81 -7.23
C GLU A 166 16.59 -29.93 -7.94
#